data_AF-A0A8B7JV38-F1
#
_entry.id   AF-A0A8B7JV38-F1
#
_cell.length_a   1.000
_cell.length_b   1.000
_cell.length_c   1.000
_cell.angle_alpha   90.00
_cell.angle_beta   90.00
_cell.angle_gamma   90.00
#
_symmetry.space_group_name_H-M   'P 1'
#
loop_
_entity.id
_entity.type
_entity.pdbx_description
1 polymer ?
#
loop_
_entity_poly.entity_id
_entity_poly.type
_entity_poly.pdbx_seq_one_letter_code
_entity_poly.pdbx_strand_id
1 'polypeptide(L)'
;MVEELNSGKVMYAFCRVKDPNSGLPKYVLVNWTGEGVNDVRKGACANHVSTVANFLKGAHVTINARAEEDVEPELIMEKVAKASGANYNFHKETSKFQDSGPQAPVGSVYQKTNAMSEIKRVNKDNFWAKAEVSAVTPLRWPGASKT
;
A
#
# COMPACT_ATOMS: atom_id res chain seq x y z
N MET A 1 -26.27 0.36 -22.72
CA MET A 1 -25.71 1.40 -21.82
C MET A 1 -25.38 2.64 -22.63
N VAL A 2 -24.50 2.55 -23.64
CA VAL A 2 -24.12 3.70 -24.48
C VAL A 2 -25.31 4.31 -25.20
N GLU A 3 -26.20 3.48 -25.77
CA GLU A 3 -27.40 3.92 -26.52
C GLU A 3 -28.41 4.76 -25.71
N GLU A 4 -28.36 4.69 -24.38
CA GLU A 4 -29.26 5.43 -23.49
C GLU A 4 -28.66 6.78 -23.05
N LEU A 5 -27.38 7.05 -23.38
CA LEU A 5 -26.69 8.26 -22.98
C LEU A 5 -26.97 9.40 -23.96
N ASN A 6 -27.72 10.38 -23.51
CA ASN A 6 -28.01 11.61 -24.22
C ASN A 6 -26.92 12.70 -24.04
N SER A 7 -26.38 13.21 -25.14
CA SER A 7 -25.34 14.24 -25.15
C SER A 7 -25.81 15.62 -24.63
N GLY A 8 -27.12 15.86 -24.50
CA GLY A 8 -27.68 17.10 -23.96
C GLY A 8 -27.96 17.08 -22.45
N LYS A 9 -27.62 16.00 -21.75
CA LYS A 9 -27.94 15.80 -20.33
C LYS A 9 -26.74 15.33 -19.52
N VAL A 10 -26.74 15.68 -18.23
CA VAL A 10 -25.88 15.03 -17.23
C VAL A 10 -26.60 13.80 -16.72
N MET A 11 -25.93 12.66 -16.74
CA MET A 11 -26.49 11.37 -16.32
C MET A 11 -25.47 10.57 -15.51
N TYR A 12 -25.95 9.54 -14.84
CA TYR A 12 -25.12 8.60 -14.10
C TYR A 12 -25.52 7.20 -14.52
N ALA A 13 -24.53 6.36 -14.77
CA ALA A 13 -24.73 4.94 -15.03
C ALA A 13 -23.96 4.11 -14.01
N PHE A 14 -24.57 3.02 -13.58
CA PHE A 14 -23.97 2.08 -12.64
C PHE A 14 -24.12 0.68 -13.21
N CYS A 15 -23.00 0.04 -13.54
CA CYS A 15 -23.00 -1.25 -14.20
C CYS A 15 -22.11 -2.25 -13.47
N ARG A 16 -22.47 -3.54 -13.60
CA ARG A 16 -21.67 -4.65 -13.10
C ARG A 16 -20.95 -5.30 -14.27
N VAL A 17 -19.63 -5.40 -14.17
CA VAL A 17 -18.77 -6.05 -15.16
C VAL A 17 -17.99 -7.18 -14.50
N LYS A 18 -17.54 -8.17 -15.28
CA LYS A 18 -16.63 -9.20 -14.78
C LYS A 18 -15.20 -8.75 -15.06
N ASP A 19 -14.36 -8.76 -14.04
CA ASP A 19 -12.95 -8.43 -14.21
C ASP A 19 -12.24 -9.49 -15.06
N PRO A 20 -11.49 -9.11 -16.12
CA PRO A 20 -10.82 -10.09 -16.98
C PRO A 20 -9.68 -10.83 -16.27
N ASN A 21 -9.07 -10.22 -15.24
CA ASN A 21 -7.93 -10.81 -14.52
C ASN A 21 -8.36 -11.79 -13.43
N SER A 22 -9.33 -11.42 -12.60
CA SER A 22 -9.77 -12.20 -11.45
C SER A 22 -11.09 -12.97 -11.68
N GLY A 23 -11.85 -12.64 -12.72
CA GLY A 23 -13.19 -13.18 -12.94
C GLY A 23 -14.26 -12.68 -11.96
N LEU A 24 -13.88 -11.85 -10.98
CA LEU A 24 -14.78 -11.35 -9.95
C LEU A 24 -15.69 -10.24 -10.50
N PRO A 25 -16.95 -10.16 -10.05
CA PRO A 25 -17.84 -9.06 -10.41
C PRO A 25 -17.36 -7.76 -9.77
N LYS A 26 -17.18 -6.73 -10.58
CA LYS A 26 -16.89 -5.37 -10.13
C LYS A 26 -17.98 -4.41 -10.56
N TYR A 27 -18.14 -3.35 -9.79
CA TYR A 27 -19.10 -2.30 -10.08
C TYR A 27 -18.38 -1.06 -10.60
N VAL A 28 -18.92 -0.47 -11.66
CA VAL A 28 -18.39 0.73 -12.30
C VAL A 28 -19.45 1.84 -12.20
N LEU A 29 -19.03 2.99 -11.69
CA LEU A 29 -19.81 4.22 -11.71
C LEU A 29 -19.33 5.09 -12.87
N VAL A 30 -20.23 5.45 -13.78
CA VAL A 30 -19.95 6.36 -14.89
C VAL A 30 -20.69 7.66 -14.66
N ASN A 31 -19.92 8.74 -14.56
CA ASN A 31 -20.40 10.11 -14.50
C ASN A 31 -20.42 10.67 -15.92
N TRP A 32 -21.59 10.70 -16.54
CA TRP A 32 -21.78 11.19 -17.90
C TRP A 32 -22.10 12.68 -17.91
N THR A 33 -21.27 13.46 -18.58
CA THR A 33 -21.48 14.89 -18.81
C THR A 33 -21.50 15.14 -20.31
N GLY A 34 -22.67 14.99 -20.93
CA GLY A 34 -22.81 15.15 -22.37
C GLY A 34 -22.31 16.51 -22.87
N GLU A 35 -21.74 16.52 -24.07
CA GLU A 35 -21.10 17.70 -24.66
C GLU A 35 -22.06 18.90 -24.83
N GLY A 36 -23.33 18.62 -25.13
CA GLY A 36 -24.38 19.61 -25.34
C GLY A 36 -24.94 20.24 -24.06
N VAL A 37 -24.43 19.87 -22.88
CA VAL A 37 -24.82 20.49 -21.61
C VAL A 37 -24.20 21.88 -21.49
N ASN A 38 -25.00 22.89 -21.15
CA ASN A 38 -24.50 24.25 -20.85
C ASN A 38 -23.54 24.24 -19.64
N ASP A 39 -22.46 25.01 -19.71
CA ASP A 39 -21.42 25.11 -18.69
C ASP A 39 -21.94 25.49 -17.29
N VAL A 40 -22.98 26.33 -17.22
CA VAL A 40 -23.64 26.65 -15.94
C VAL A 40 -24.21 25.39 -15.27
N ARG A 41 -24.81 24.50 -16.07
CA ARG A 41 -25.34 23.22 -15.57
C ARG A 41 -24.22 22.25 -15.24
N LYS A 42 -23.15 22.20 -16.03
CA LYS A 42 -21.96 21.36 -15.72
C LYS A 42 -21.38 21.73 -14.35
N GLY A 43 -21.23 23.03 -14.07
CA GLY A 43 -20.76 23.52 -12.77
C GLY A 43 -21.69 23.14 -11.62
N ALA A 44 -23.01 23.33 -11.80
CA ALA A 44 -23.98 22.97 -10.77
C ALA A 44 -23.99 21.47 -10.46
N CYS A 45 -23.90 20.61 -11.49
CA CYS A 45 -23.91 19.16 -11.33
C CYS A 45 -22.59 18.57 -10.81
N ALA A 46 -21.48 19.34 -10.79
CA ALA A 46 -20.23 18.88 -10.21
C ALA A 46 -20.39 18.48 -8.73
N ASN A 47 -21.21 19.21 -7.99
CA ASN A 47 -21.53 18.91 -6.58
C ASN A 47 -22.35 17.64 -6.41
N HIS A 48 -23.08 17.20 -7.44
CA HIS A 48 -23.86 15.97 -7.38
C HIS A 48 -22.97 14.73 -7.41
N VAL A 49 -21.81 14.80 -8.05
CA VAL A 49 -20.90 13.64 -8.22
C VAL A 49 -20.52 13.03 -6.88
N SER A 50 -20.22 13.86 -5.87
CA SER A 50 -19.88 13.38 -4.53
C SER A 50 -21.07 12.70 -3.84
N THR A 51 -22.27 13.26 -3.99
CA THR A 51 -23.51 12.71 -3.43
C THR A 51 -23.85 11.37 -4.07
N VAL A 52 -23.73 11.27 -5.40
CA VAL A 52 -23.99 10.04 -6.16
C VAL A 52 -22.96 8.97 -5.83
N ALA A 53 -21.68 9.32 -5.73
CA ALA A 53 -20.64 8.38 -5.32
C ALA A 53 -20.87 7.85 -3.88
N ASN A 54 -21.35 8.70 -2.98
CA ASN A 54 -21.72 8.31 -1.62
C ASN A 54 -22.99 7.46 -1.56
N PHE A 55 -23.93 7.65 -2.51
CA PHE A 55 -25.13 6.84 -2.61
C PHE A 55 -24.82 5.45 -3.21
N LEU A 56 -24.08 5.40 -4.32
CA LEU A 56 -23.65 4.20 -5.02
C LEU A 56 -22.34 3.63 -4.44
N LYS A 57 -22.38 3.32 -3.14
CA LYS A 57 -21.23 2.73 -2.44
C LYS A 57 -20.83 1.40 -3.07
N GLY A 58 -19.53 1.12 -3.08
CA GLY A 58 -18.98 -0.14 -3.63
C GLY A 58 -18.65 -0.08 -5.12
N ALA A 59 -18.73 1.09 -5.76
CA ALA A 59 -18.07 1.32 -7.04
C ALA A 59 -16.56 1.05 -6.90
N HIS A 60 -16.05 0.11 -7.68
CA HIS A 60 -14.62 -0.22 -7.72
C HIS A 60 -13.87 0.74 -8.64
N VAL A 61 -14.55 1.21 -9.69
CA VAL A 61 -14.01 2.15 -10.67
C VAL A 61 -15.03 3.26 -10.89
N THR A 62 -14.54 4.49 -10.89
CA THR A 62 -15.33 5.67 -11.25
C THR A 62 -14.76 6.27 -12.53
N ILE A 63 -15.60 6.43 -13.54
CA ILE A 63 -15.23 6.97 -14.86
C ILE A 63 -15.98 8.29 -15.05
N ASN A 64 -15.27 9.36 -15.42
CA ASN A 64 -15.89 10.57 -15.94
C ASN A 64 -15.84 10.49 -17.46
N ALA A 65 -17.01 10.61 -18.10
CA ALA A 65 -17.18 10.50 -19.53
C ALA A 65 -17.93 11.72 -20.06
N ARG A 66 -17.55 12.19 -21.25
CA ARG A 66 -18.18 13.34 -21.91
C ARG A 66 -18.76 13.00 -23.28
N ALA A 67 -18.16 12.02 -23.94
CA ALA A 67 -18.57 11.52 -25.24
C ALA A 67 -18.73 10.00 -25.23
N GLU A 68 -19.41 9.46 -26.24
CA GLU A 68 -19.70 8.01 -26.33
C GLU A 68 -18.42 7.18 -26.43
N GLU A 69 -17.37 7.73 -27.03
CA GLU A 69 -16.03 7.15 -27.07
C GLU A 69 -15.46 6.85 -25.68
N ASP A 70 -15.76 7.66 -24.66
CA ASP A 70 -15.25 7.47 -23.29
C ASP A 70 -15.90 6.28 -22.56
N VAL A 71 -17.05 5.81 -23.06
CA VAL A 71 -17.86 4.74 -22.46
C VAL A 71 -17.89 3.48 -23.32
N GLU A 72 -16.97 3.38 -24.29
CA GLU A 72 -16.80 2.15 -25.04
C GLU A 72 -16.48 0.98 -24.10
N PRO A 73 -17.06 -0.21 -24.35
CA PRO A 73 -16.86 -1.37 -23.50
C PRO A 73 -15.39 -1.71 -23.30
N GLU A 74 -14.56 -1.57 -24.34
CA GLU A 74 -13.13 -1.87 -24.29
C GLU A 74 -12.38 -0.98 -23.30
N LEU A 75 -12.62 0.34 -23.33
CA LEU A 75 -12.00 1.29 -22.41
C LEU A 75 -12.46 1.11 -20.97
N ILE A 76 -13.75 0.80 -20.77
CA ILE A 76 -14.28 0.50 -19.44
C ILE A 76 -13.58 -0.75 -18.89
N MET A 77 -13.48 -1.81 -19.68
CA MET A 77 -12.85 -3.06 -19.29
C MET A 77 -11.35 -2.89 -19.01
N GLU A 78 -10.64 -2.07 -19.78
CA GLU A 78 -9.24 -1.75 -19.54
C GLU A 78 -9.05 -1.05 -18.18
N LYS A 79 -9.89 -0.04 -17.88
CA LYS A 79 -9.86 0.67 -16.58
C LYS A 79 -10.19 -0.29 -15.43
N VAL A 80 -11.12 -1.21 -15.62
CA VAL A 80 -11.50 -2.24 -14.65
C VAL A 80 -10.36 -3.23 -14.37
N ALA A 81 -9.66 -3.66 -15.43
CA ALA A 81 -8.51 -4.54 -15.34
C ALA A 81 -7.36 -3.87 -14.56
N LYS A 82 -7.05 -2.61 -14.87
CA LYS A 82 -6.05 -1.80 -14.14
C LYS A 82 -6.40 -1.64 -12.67
N ALA A 83 -7.66 -1.39 -12.35
CA ALA A 83 -8.14 -1.27 -10.98
C ALA A 83 -8.18 -2.60 -10.20
N SER A 84 -7.90 -3.74 -10.84
CA SER A 84 -7.96 -5.04 -10.19
C SER A 84 -6.90 -5.30 -9.15
N GLY A 85 -5.76 -4.62 -9.19
CA GLY A 85 -4.61 -4.93 -8.34
C GLY A 85 -4.00 -6.33 -8.59
N ALA A 86 -4.69 -7.20 -9.34
CA ALA A 86 -4.26 -8.51 -9.81
C ALA A 86 -3.29 -8.44 -11.01
N ASN A 87 -2.73 -7.28 -11.32
CA ASN A 87 -1.61 -7.15 -12.25
C ASN A 87 -0.30 -7.47 -11.52
N TYR A 88 -0.19 -8.68 -10.98
CA TYR A 88 1.12 -9.26 -10.74
C TYR A 88 1.68 -9.55 -12.12
N ASN A 89 2.55 -8.66 -12.59
CA ASN A 89 3.56 -9.03 -13.56
C ASN A 89 4.46 -10.04 -12.85
N PHE A 90 4.00 -11.30 -12.75
CA PHE A 90 4.91 -12.40 -12.64
C PHE A 90 5.79 -12.23 -13.86
N HIS A 91 6.98 -11.67 -13.64
CA HIS A 91 8.06 -11.77 -14.59
C HIS A 91 8.14 -13.26 -14.90
N LYS A 92 7.50 -13.67 -16.00
CA LYS A 92 7.80 -14.89 -16.71
C LYS A 92 9.17 -14.65 -17.34
N GLU A 93 10.17 -14.36 -16.51
CA GLU A 93 11.44 -15.02 -16.75
C GLU A 93 11.07 -16.49 -16.67
N THR A 94 10.96 -17.09 -17.85
CA THR A 94 11.36 -18.48 -18.00
C THR A 94 12.60 -18.62 -17.14
N SER A 95 12.51 -19.40 -16.08
CA SER A 95 13.64 -19.83 -15.29
C SER A 95 14.57 -20.61 -16.22
N LYS A 96 15.29 -19.89 -17.09
CA LYS A 96 16.57 -20.32 -17.60
C LYS A 96 17.52 -20.10 -16.43
N PHE A 97 17.34 -20.95 -15.41
CA PHE A 97 18.44 -21.32 -14.56
C PHE A 97 19.47 -21.86 -15.54
N GLN A 98 20.41 -21.00 -15.92
CA GLN A 98 21.59 -21.46 -16.61
C GLN A 98 22.18 -22.51 -15.69
N ASP A 99 22.23 -23.72 -16.22
CA ASP A 99 22.97 -24.85 -15.70
C ASP A 99 24.41 -24.39 -15.43
N SER A 100 24.65 -23.87 -14.23
CA SER A 100 25.97 -23.59 -13.69
C SER A 100 26.28 -24.59 -12.58
N GLY A 101 26.23 -25.87 -12.95
CA GLY A 101 26.83 -26.97 -12.21
C GLY A 101 26.18 -27.30 -10.86
N PRO A 102 26.55 -28.43 -10.23
CA PRO A 102 26.02 -28.80 -8.93
C PRO A 102 26.48 -27.77 -7.88
N GLN A 103 25.54 -26.93 -7.44
CA GLN A 103 25.74 -26.02 -6.32
C GLN A 103 26.02 -26.86 -5.08
N ALA A 104 27.27 -26.82 -4.59
CA ALA A 104 27.68 -27.52 -3.39
C ALA A 104 26.79 -27.12 -2.20
N PRO A 105 26.55 -28.00 -1.21
CA PRO A 105 25.70 -27.70 -0.07
C PRO A 105 26.20 -26.46 0.65
N VAL A 106 25.38 -25.41 0.70
CA VAL A 106 25.65 -24.23 1.51
C VAL A 106 25.53 -24.62 2.98
N GLY A 107 26.67 -24.78 3.65
CA GLY A 107 26.73 -25.08 5.08
C GLY A 107 26.21 -23.91 5.91
N SER A 108 25.38 -24.19 6.91
CA SER A 108 24.96 -23.18 7.88
C SER A 108 26.17 -22.72 8.70
N VAL A 109 26.43 -21.41 8.75
CA VAL A 109 27.39 -20.78 9.70
C VAL A 109 26.75 -20.71 11.10
N TYR A 110 26.07 -21.77 11.54
CA TYR A 110 25.49 -21.83 12.87
C TYR A 110 26.45 -22.61 13.78
N GLN A 111 27.15 -21.90 14.65
CA GLN A 111 27.79 -22.52 15.81
C GLN A 111 26.81 -22.49 16.97
N LYS A 112 26.46 -23.67 17.48
CA LYS A 112 25.63 -23.79 18.68
C LYS A 112 26.36 -23.15 19.86
N THR A 113 25.83 -22.05 20.38
CA THR A 113 26.39 -21.34 21.53
C THR A 113 26.45 -22.28 22.73
N ASN A 114 27.65 -22.52 23.27
CA ASN A 114 27.84 -23.34 24.46
C ASN A 114 27.77 -22.45 25.71
N ALA A 115 26.68 -22.57 26.47
CA ALA A 115 26.42 -21.76 27.67
C ALA A 115 27.58 -21.79 28.68
N MET A 116 28.29 -22.91 28.82
CA MET A 116 29.45 -23.02 29.72
C MET A 116 30.63 -22.15 29.31
N SER A 117 30.77 -21.82 28.02
CA SER A 117 31.85 -20.98 27.51
C SER A 117 31.57 -19.48 27.63
N GLU A 118 30.29 -19.07 27.61
CA GLU A 118 29.91 -17.67 27.82
C GLU A 118 29.94 -17.28 29.31
N ILE A 119 29.54 -18.18 30.21
CA ILE A 119 29.51 -17.92 31.66
C ILE A 119 30.91 -17.64 32.22
N LYS A 120 31.98 -18.22 31.64
CA LYS A 120 33.37 -17.93 32.04
C LYS A 120 33.90 -16.56 31.59
N ARG A 121 33.23 -15.86 30.67
CA ARG A 121 33.68 -14.52 30.21
C ARG A 121 33.20 -13.38 31.10
N VAL A 122 32.25 -13.64 32.01
CA VAL A 122 31.74 -12.61 32.90
C VAL A 122 32.50 -12.68 34.22
N ASN A 123 33.64 -11.98 34.29
CA ASN A 123 34.38 -11.80 35.54
C ASN A 123 33.60 -10.85 36.46
N LYS A 124 32.60 -11.42 37.15
CA LYS A 124 31.56 -10.73 37.94
C LYS A 124 32.13 -9.98 39.16
N ASP A 125 33.37 -10.25 39.53
CA ASP A 125 34.04 -9.62 40.69
C ASP A 125 34.48 -8.17 40.42
N ASN A 126 34.72 -7.81 39.16
CA ASN A 126 35.08 -6.44 38.77
C ASN A 126 33.92 -5.43 38.89
N PHE A 127 32.67 -5.90 38.94
CA PHE A 127 31.50 -5.02 38.99
C PHE A 127 31.29 -4.46 40.40
N TRP A 128 31.38 -5.31 41.44
CA TRP A 128 31.20 -4.89 42.83
C TRP A 128 32.38 -4.09 43.37
N ALA A 129 33.62 -4.44 42.97
CA ALA A 129 34.82 -3.69 43.37
C ALA A 129 34.80 -2.22 42.89
N LYS A 130 34.16 -1.94 41.75
CA LYS A 130 34.04 -0.57 41.21
C LYS A 130 32.95 0.26 41.90
N ALA A 131 31.94 -0.41 42.47
CA ALA A 131 30.84 0.23 43.20
C ALA A 131 31.22 0.61 44.64
N GLU A 132 32.07 -0.18 45.31
CA GLU A 132 32.52 0.12 46.68
C GLU A 132 33.52 1.29 46.73
N VAL A 133 34.38 1.44 45.72
CA VAL A 133 35.32 2.59 45.64
C VAL A 133 34.57 3.92 45.44
N SER A 134 33.43 3.92 44.75
CA SER A 134 32.59 5.12 44.58
C SER A 134 31.78 5.53 45.82
N ALA A 135 31.63 4.65 46.82
CA ALA A 135 30.82 4.91 48.02
C ALA A 135 31.63 5.39 49.24
N VAL A 136 32.98 5.35 49.19
CA VAL A 136 33.85 5.68 50.34
C VAL A 136 34.65 6.97 50.14
N THR A 137 34.33 7.79 49.14
CA THR A 137 34.92 9.14 49.06
C THR A 137 34.12 10.10 49.97
N PRO A 138 34.68 10.63 51.07
CA PRO A 138 33.94 11.57 51.90
C PRO A 138 33.79 12.90 51.15
N LEU A 139 32.56 13.43 51.11
CA LEU A 139 32.24 14.78 50.65
C LEU A 139 33.02 15.82 51.48
N ARG A 140 34.17 16.28 50.98
CA ARG A 140 34.90 17.43 51.54
C ARG A 140 34.29 18.71 50.97
N TRP A 141 33.40 19.34 51.72
CA TRP A 141 32.83 20.65 51.39
C TRP A 141 33.90 21.76 51.55
N PRO A 142 34.09 22.65 50.55
CA PRO A 142 35.03 23.76 50.66
C PRO A 142 34.34 24.93 51.39
N GLY A 143 34.79 25.27 52.60
CA GLY A 143 34.45 26.56 53.22
C GLY A 143 33.85 26.57 54.62
N ALA A 144 34.22 25.64 55.52
CA ALA A 144 34.01 25.82 56.96
C ALA A 144 35.37 26.08 57.65
N SER A 145 35.71 27.36 57.79
CA SER A 145 36.76 27.84 58.70
C SER A 145 36.27 27.72 60.14
N LYS A 146 37.09 27.20 61.04
CA LYS A 146 37.03 27.52 62.47
C LYS A 146 38.30 28.29 62.81
N THR A 147 38.11 29.52 63.30
CA THR A 147 39.02 30.38 64.10
C THR A 147 40.48 30.47 63.67
#